data_AF-A0A2W7IZ59-F1
#
_entry.id   AF-A0A2W7IZ59-F1
#
_cell.length_a   1.000
_cell.length_b   1.000
_cell.length_c   1.000
_cell.angle_alpha   90.00
_cell.angle_beta   90.00
_cell.angle_gamma   90.00
#
_symmetry.space_group_name_H-M   'P 1'
#
loop_
_entity.id
_entity.type
_entity.pdbx_description
1 polymer ?
#
loop_
_entity_poly.entity_id
_entity_poly.type
_entity_poly.pdbx_seq_one_letter_code
_entity_poly.pdbx_strand_id
1 'polypeptide(L)'
;MTFSASLPVARKLSVALALALSATLAGCATNKDFYAKGGSRADGVVDMAYDFQQFETPVVRVEQAQSIAKSKCALWGYSDAEAFGGKTQHCNQMNGYGTCIAGQIVVQYQCLGNLNTSSSSTTPAATAPVADTAATSAPGGPLSKDQWKLQQIQQLNKSAPSYEEYQKRYRVIMEQ
;
A
#
# COMPACT_ATOMS: atom_id res chain seq x y z
N MET A 1 46.69 9.59 -68.21
CA MET A 1 45.37 9.22 -67.67
C MET A 1 45.56 8.83 -66.21
N THR A 2 45.39 9.76 -65.28
CA THR A 2 45.54 9.52 -63.84
C THR A 2 44.24 9.92 -63.15
N PHE A 3 43.38 8.93 -62.89
CA PHE A 3 42.22 9.11 -62.03
C PHE A 3 42.71 9.11 -60.57
N SER A 4 42.87 10.31 -60.01
CA SER A 4 43.17 10.50 -58.59
C SER A 4 42.06 9.95 -57.73
N ALA A 5 42.42 9.02 -56.86
CA ALA A 5 41.58 8.48 -55.80
C ALA A 5 41.29 9.56 -54.75
N SER A 6 40.07 10.11 -54.76
CA SER A 6 39.55 10.99 -53.70
C SER A 6 38.31 10.39 -53.04
N LEU A 7 38.41 9.17 -52.50
CA LEU A 7 37.32 8.50 -51.77
C LEU A 7 37.47 8.35 -50.23
N PRO A 8 38.59 8.64 -49.53
CA PRO A 8 38.66 8.33 -48.08
C PRO A 8 38.08 9.42 -47.17
N VAL A 9 37.99 10.68 -47.60
CA VAL A 9 37.62 11.81 -46.72
C VAL A 9 36.09 11.91 -46.52
N ALA A 10 35.31 11.76 -47.59
CA ALA A 10 33.84 11.82 -47.51
C ALA A 10 33.27 10.69 -46.64
N ARG A 11 33.82 9.47 -46.74
CA ARG A 11 33.40 8.32 -45.94
C ARG A 11 33.73 8.48 -44.45
N LYS A 12 34.86 9.13 -44.12
CA LYS A 12 35.23 9.45 -42.73
C LYS A 12 34.37 10.58 -42.13
N LEU A 13 34.01 11.59 -42.93
CA LEU A 13 33.09 12.65 -42.50
C LEU A 13 31.66 12.12 -42.25
N SER A 14 31.14 11.24 -43.12
CA SER A 14 29.81 10.65 -42.95
C SER A 14 29.72 9.75 -41.71
N VAL A 15 30.77 8.98 -41.41
CA VAL A 15 30.83 8.16 -40.17
C VAL A 15 30.92 9.05 -38.93
N ALA A 16 31.74 10.11 -38.96
CA ALA A 16 31.84 11.05 -37.84
C ALA A 16 30.52 11.80 -37.58
N LEU A 17 29.80 12.20 -38.64
CA LEU A 17 28.51 12.88 -38.53
C LEU A 17 27.41 11.92 -38.00
N ALA A 18 27.42 10.66 -38.43
CA ALA A 18 26.50 9.64 -37.91
C ALA A 18 26.78 9.31 -36.43
N LEU A 19 28.06 9.30 -36.01
CA LEU A 19 28.45 9.11 -34.61
C LEU A 19 28.08 10.32 -33.73
N ALA A 20 28.24 11.54 -34.26
CA ALA A 20 27.83 12.77 -33.57
C ALA A 20 26.30 12.87 -33.43
N LEU A 21 25.54 12.43 -34.43
CA LEU A 21 24.07 12.44 -34.40
C LEU A 21 23.48 11.36 -33.47
N SER A 22 24.18 10.25 -33.27
CA SER A 22 23.74 9.20 -32.33
C SER A 22 24.01 9.56 -30.86
N ALA A 23 24.97 10.45 -30.59
CA ALA A 23 25.29 10.90 -29.23
C ALA A 23 24.23 11.83 -28.61
N THR A 24 23.30 12.38 -29.39
CA THR A 24 22.25 13.28 -28.89
C THR A 24 20.97 12.57 -28.45
N LEU A 25 20.86 11.24 -28.61
CA LEU A 25 19.71 10.44 -28.15
C LEU A 25 19.76 10.10 -26.63
N ALA A 26 20.47 10.90 -25.82
CA ALA A 26 20.41 10.74 -24.38
C ALA A 26 18.99 11.10 -23.90
N GLY A 27 18.27 10.11 -23.35
CA GLY A 27 16.94 10.33 -22.78
C GLY A 27 17.00 11.37 -21.64
N CYS A 28 15.99 12.23 -21.56
CA CYS A 28 15.89 13.20 -20.47
C CYS A 28 15.64 12.47 -19.16
N ALA A 29 16.62 12.50 -18.25
CA ALA A 29 16.42 12.10 -16.87
C ALA A 29 15.61 13.19 -16.16
N THR A 30 14.44 12.86 -15.64
CA THR A 30 13.62 13.80 -14.88
C THR A 30 13.24 13.20 -13.54
N ASN A 31 13.20 14.06 -12.52
CA ASN A 31 12.84 13.64 -11.18
C ASN A 31 11.33 13.50 -11.09
N LYS A 32 10.86 12.34 -10.65
CA LYS A 32 9.44 12.08 -10.42
C LYS A 32 9.22 11.77 -8.95
N ASP A 33 8.31 12.52 -8.36
CA ASP A 33 7.88 12.32 -6.99
C ASP A 33 6.83 11.22 -6.94
N PHE A 34 6.93 10.38 -5.91
CA PHE A 34 5.88 9.42 -5.59
C PHE A 34 4.69 10.12 -4.94
N TYR A 35 3.49 9.67 -5.26
CA TYR A 35 2.25 10.11 -4.64
C TYR A 35 1.37 8.91 -4.25
N ALA A 36 0.59 9.07 -3.19
CA ALA A 36 -0.34 8.04 -2.75
C ALA A 36 -1.61 8.10 -3.62
N LYS A 37 -1.90 7.03 -4.36
CA LYS A 37 -3.12 6.92 -5.17
C LYS A 37 -4.32 6.45 -4.39
N GLY A 38 -4.06 5.68 -3.34
CA GLY A 38 -5.12 5.06 -2.55
C GLY A 38 -4.55 4.02 -1.59
N GLY A 39 -5.43 3.15 -1.14
CA GLY A 39 -5.12 2.07 -0.23
C GLY A 39 -6.37 1.56 0.47
N SER A 40 -6.24 0.40 1.10
CA SER A 40 -7.29 -0.22 1.90
C SER A 40 -6.80 -0.38 3.33
N ARG A 41 -7.49 0.31 4.26
CA ARG A 41 -7.23 0.13 5.69
C ARG A 41 -7.53 -1.29 6.16
N ALA A 42 -8.55 -1.92 5.57
CA ALA A 42 -8.97 -3.29 5.92
C ALA A 42 -7.91 -4.32 5.51
N ASP A 43 -7.28 -4.12 4.35
CA ASP A 43 -6.21 -5.00 3.85
C ASP A 43 -4.81 -4.57 4.35
N GLY A 44 -4.70 -3.38 4.95
CA GLY A 44 -3.43 -2.83 5.43
C GLY A 44 -2.48 -2.45 4.30
N VAL A 45 -3.00 -1.99 3.16
CA VAL A 45 -2.21 -1.71 1.94
C VAL A 45 -2.34 -0.25 1.52
N VAL A 46 -1.23 0.36 1.11
CA VAL A 46 -1.17 1.69 0.50
C VAL A 46 -0.58 1.59 -0.90
N ASP A 47 -1.26 2.17 -1.89
CA ASP A 47 -0.80 2.21 -3.27
C ASP A 47 -0.05 3.52 -3.54
N MET A 48 1.26 3.41 -3.76
CA MET A 48 2.11 4.53 -4.17
C MET A 48 2.31 4.48 -5.69
N ALA A 49 2.33 5.63 -6.35
CA ALA A 49 2.62 5.67 -7.78
C ALA A 49 3.49 6.86 -8.19
N TYR A 50 4.07 6.74 -9.37
CA TYR A 50 4.68 7.84 -10.11
C TYR A 50 4.36 7.68 -11.59
N ASP A 51 4.34 8.81 -12.30
CA ASP A 51 4.00 8.85 -13.72
C ASP A 51 5.25 8.80 -14.59
N PHE A 52 5.14 8.13 -15.74
CA PHE A 52 6.17 8.09 -16.76
C PHE A 52 5.58 8.45 -18.13
N GLN A 53 6.44 8.98 -18.98
CA GLN A 53 6.14 9.25 -20.39
C GLN A 53 7.18 8.56 -21.28
N GLN A 54 6.85 8.39 -22.55
CA GLN A 54 7.75 7.82 -23.53
C GLN A 54 9.01 8.69 -23.65
N PHE A 55 10.17 8.05 -23.73
CA PHE A 55 11.51 8.67 -23.80
C PHE A 55 11.98 9.38 -22.53
N GLU A 56 11.21 9.31 -21.46
CA GLU A 56 11.63 9.79 -20.15
C GLU A 56 12.36 8.68 -19.38
N THR A 57 13.45 9.04 -18.70
CA THR A 57 14.04 8.16 -17.68
C THR A 57 13.68 8.71 -16.30
N PRO A 58 12.60 8.23 -15.67
CA PRO A 58 12.16 8.75 -14.38
C PRO A 58 13.16 8.35 -13.28
N VAL A 59 13.77 9.35 -12.67
CA VAL A 59 14.58 9.20 -11.47
C VAL A 59 13.66 9.39 -10.27
N VAL A 60 13.48 8.35 -9.46
CA VAL A 60 12.54 8.34 -8.34
C VAL A 60 13.26 8.08 -7.02
N ARG A 61 12.79 8.71 -5.95
CA ARG A 61 13.30 8.50 -4.59
C ARG A 61 12.42 7.49 -3.87
N VAL A 62 12.95 6.29 -3.61
CA VAL A 62 12.18 5.22 -2.96
C VAL A 62 11.92 5.54 -1.49
N GLU A 63 12.85 6.24 -0.85
CA GLU A 63 12.77 6.70 0.55
C GLU A 63 11.60 7.67 0.73
N GLN A 64 11.34 8.52 -0.28
CA GLN A 64 10.17 9.40 -0.30
C GLN A 64 8.88 8.57 -0.35
N ALA A 65 8.81 7.57 -1.22
CA ALA A 65 7.64 6.69 -1.29
C ALA A 65 7.38 6.00 0.05
N GLN A 66 8.43 5.48 0.69
CA GLN A 66 8.33 4.81 1.99
C GLN A 66 7.88 5.76 3.10
N SER A 67 8.41 6.99 3.16
CA SER A 67 7.96 7.98 4.15
C SER A 67 6.49 8.38 3.98
N ILE A 68 6.02 8.55 2.74
CA ILE A 68 4.60 8.83 2.46
C ILE A 68 3.73 7.63 2.86
N ALA A 69 4.13 6.41 2.47
CA ALA A 69 3.41 5.19 2.82
C ALA A 69 3.33 5.00 4.34
N LYS A 70 4.44 5.17 5.05
CA LYS A 70 4.51 5.11 6.52
C LYS A 70 3.59 6.14 7.17
N SER A 71 3.57 7.38 6.66
CA SER A 71 2.67 8.42 7.13
C SER A 71 1.20 8.03 6.95
N LYS A 72 0.82 7.48 5.78
CA LYS A 72 -0.54 6.97 5.53
C LYS A 72 -0.91 5.81 6.45
N CYS A 73 -0.01 4.85 6.65
CA CYS A 73 -0.20 3.72 7.55
C CYS A 73 -0.32 4.17 9.02
N ALA A 74 0.45 5.19 9.44
CA ALA A 74 0.38 5.76 10.79
C ALA A 74 -0.99 6.39 11.09
N LEU A 75 -1.65 7.01 10.10
CA LEU A 75 -3.02 7.51 10.25
C LEU A 75 -4.03 6.39 10.57
N TRP A 76 -3.71 5.14 10.23
CA TRP A 76 -4.53 3.98 10.54
C TRP A 76 -4.16 3.27 11.84
N GLY A 77 -3.02 3.64 12.45
CA GLY A 77 -2.51 3.07 13.70
C GLY A 77 -1.36 2.07 13.52
N TYR A 78 -0.82 1.92 12.31
CA TYR A 78 0.36 1.10 12.05
C TYR A 78 1.66 1.86 12.32
N SER A 79 2.73 1.16 12.67
CA SER A 79 4.01 1.78 13.02
C SER A 79 4.95 1.93 11.82
N ASP A 80 4.79 1.10 10.79
CA ASP A 80 5.65 1.12 9.62
C ASP A 80 4.95 0.75 8.31
N ALA A 81 5.68 0.87 7.20
CA ALA A 81 5.25 0.43 5.89
C ALA A 81 6.42 -0.17 5.09
N GLU A 82 6.17 -1.27 4.39
CA GLU A 82 7.17 -1.97 3.57
C GLU A 82 6.62 -2.26 2.17
N ALA A 83 7.44 -2.11 1.14
CA ALA A 83 7.04 -2.36 -0.25
C ALA A 83 6.87 -3.86 -0.50
N PHE A 84 5.79 -4.25 -1.18
CA PHE A 84 5.52 -5.65 -1.55
C PHE A 84 4.87 -5.73 -2.93
N GLY A 85 4.75 -6.94 -3.47
CA GLY A 85 4.02 -7.20 -4.72
C GLY A 85 4.67 -6.67 -6.01
N GLY A 86 5.88 -6.11 -5.91
CA GLY A 86 6.62 -5.59 -7.06
C GLY A 86 6.05 -4.27 -7.60
N LYS A 87 6.28 -4.02 -8.89
CA LYS A 87 5.82 -2.81 -9.59
C LYS A 87 4.81 -3.20 -10.66
N THR A 88 3.65 -2.58 -10.65
CA THR A 88 2.59 -2.79 -11.64
C THR A 88 2.46 -1.57 -12.54
N GLN A 89 2.54 -1.76 -13.85
CA GLN A 89 2.37 -0.68 -14.82
C GLN A 89 0.90 -0.54 -15.21
N HIS A 90 0.33 0.64 -14.98
CA HIS A 90 -0.98 1.00 -15.51
C HIS A 90 -0.82 2.00 -16.66
N CYS A 91 -1.33 1.63 -17.82
CA CYS A 91 -1.18 2.44 -19.02
C CYS A 91 -2.32 3.45 -19.17
N ASN A 92 -1.98 4.73 -19.27
CA ASN A 92 -2.96 5.81 -19.48
C ASN A 92 -3.12 6.14 -20.96
N GLN A 93 -2.04 6.01 -21.75
CA GLN A 93 -2.05 6.28 -23.19
C GLN A 93 -1.25 5.22 -23.94
N MET A 94 -1.86 4.71 -25.03
CA MET A 94 -1.22 3.82 -25.98
C MET A 94 -1.07 4.51 -27.33
N ASN A 95 0.01 4.19 -28.07
CA ASN A 95 0.17 4.63 -29.44
C ASN A 95 -0.66 3.76 -30.41
N GLY A 96 -0.67 4.14 -31.69
CA GLY A 96 -1.34 3.37 -32.76
C GLY A 96 -0.80 1.96 -33.00
N TYR A 97 0.32 1.58 -32.36
CA TYR A 97 0.92 0.25 -32.42
C TYR A 97 0.65 -0.57 -31.13
N GLY A 98 -0.15 -0.07 -30.20
CA GLY A 98 -0.49 -0.75 -28.95
C GLY A 98 0.60 -0.71 -27.86
N THR A 99 1.63 0.12 -28.02
CA THR A 99 2.66 0.31 -26.99
C THR A 99 2.23 1.38 -25.99
N CYS A 100 2.47 1.16 -24.69
CA CYS A 100 2.21 2.15 -23.67
C CYS A 100 3.22 3.30 -23.76
N ILE A 101 2.73 4.51 -24.03
CA ILE A 101 3.56 5.72 -24.21
C ILE A 101 3.45 6.68 -23.04
N ALA A 102 2.44 6.52 -22.20
CA ALA A 102 2.33 7.26 -20.95
C ALA A 102 1.51 6.44 -19.96
N GLY A 103 1.93 6.46 -18.71
CA GLY A 103 1.26 5.70 -17.68
C GLY A 103 1.82 6.00 -16.32
N GLN A 104 1.46 5.13 -15.39
CA GLN A 104 1.83 5.21 -14.00
C GLN A 104 2.35 3.87 -13.53
N ILE A 105 3.45 3.88 -12.80
CA ILE A 105 3.97 2.70 -12.11
C ILE A 105 3.44 2.72 -10.70
N VAL A 106 2.80 1.63 -10.29
CA VAL A 106 2.22 1.45 -8.96
C VAL A 106 3.10 0.50 -8.16
N VAL A 107 3.40 0.88 -6.94
CA VAL A 107 4.15 0.10 -5.96
C VAL A 107 3.28 0.01 -4.71
N GLN A 108 2.99 -1.21 -4.29
CA GLN A 108 2.17 -1.44 -3.11
C GLN A 108 3.05 -1.48 -1.87
N TYR A 109 2.54 -0.93 -0.78
CA TYR A 109 3.17 -0.96 0.54
C TYR A 109 2.21 -1.62 1.53
N GLN A 110 2.70 -2.60 2.27
CA GLN A 110 1.98 -3.22 3.38
C GLN A 110 2.31 -2.44 4.64
N CYS A 111 1.27 -2.05 5.37
CA CYS A 111 1.41 -1.46 6.68
C CYS A 111 1.82 -2.54 7.70
N LEU A 112 2.80 -2.22 8.55
CA LEU A 112 3.36 -3.10 9.55
C LEU A 112 3.14 -2.55 10.96
N GLY A 113 3.11 -3.44 11.94
CA GLY A 113 2.91 -3.09 13.34
C GLY A 113 1.47 -3.27 13.82
N ASN A 114 1.22 -2.94 15.08
CA ASN A 114 -0.03 -3.30 15.74
C ASN A 114 -1.01 -2.12 15.79
N LEU A 115 -2.20 -2.29 15.24
CA LEU A 115 -3.31 -1.32 15.33
C LEU A 115 -3.73 -1.00 16.78
N ASN A 116 -3.50 -1.92 17.73
CA ASN A 116 -3.86 -1.76 19.14
C ASN A 116 -2.86 -0.92 19.95
N THR A 117 -1.64 -0.65 19.46
CA THR A 117 -0.68 0.14 20.25
C THR A 117 -1.01 1.63 20.28
N SER A 118 -1.90 2.11 19.40
CA SER A 118 -2.37 3.51 19.41
C SER A 118 -3.61 3.73 20.29
N SER A 119 -4.17 2.67 20.89
CA SER A 119 -5.29 2.75 21.84
C SER A 119 -5.00 2.11 23.19
N SER A 120 -3.74 1.69 23.44
CA SER A 120 -3.36 1.02 24.68
C SER A 120 -1.95 1.37 25.14
N SER A 121 -1.56 2.64 25.02
CA SER A 121 -0.33 3.15 25.64
C SER A 121 -0.53 4.54 26.27
N THR A 122 -1.50 4.63 27.18
CA THR A 122 -1.42 5.56 28.31
C THR A 122 -1.63 4.75 29.58
N THR A 123 -0.66 3.90 29.90
CA THR A 123 -0.47 3.38 31.25
C THR A 123 0.80 4.04 31.77
N PRO A 124 0.74 5.07 32.61
CA PRO A 124 1.91 5.55 33.31
C PRO A 124 2.37 4.45 34.26
N ALA A 125 3.61 4.00 34.07
CA ALA A 125 4.28 3.05 34.93
C ALA A 125 4.42 3.65 36.34
N ALA A 126 3.75 2.98 37.28
CA ALA A 126 3.94 2.91 38.71
C ALA A 126 5.10 3.72 39.35
N THR A 127 4.73 4.64 40.23
CA THR A 127 5.40 4.82 41.54
C THR A 127 4.34 4.62 42.62
N ALA A 128 4.68 3.86 43.66
CA ALA A 128 3.76 3.20 44.61
C ALA A 128 3.16 4.13 45.71
N PRO A 129 2.50 3.59 46.76
CA PRO A 129 1.06 3.51 46.91
C PRO A 129 0.51 4.54 47.94
N VAL A 130 -0.65 5.13 47.67
CA VAL A 130 -1.50 5.67 48.73
C VAL A 130 -2.80 4.89 48.74
N ALA A 131 -3.08 4.35 49.93
CA ALA A 131 -4.25 3.57 50.22
C ALA A 131 -5.50 4.43 50.04
N ASP A 132 -6.36 4.06 49.10
CA ASP A 132 -7.77 4.38 49.15
C ASP A 132 -8.57 3.10 48.89
N THR A 133 -8.86 2.45 50.02
CA THR A 133 -10.16 1.93 50.40
C THR A 133 -11.10 1.51 49.27
N ALA A 134 -11.16 0.19 49.07
CA ALA A 134 -12.36 -0.60 48.78
C ALA A 134 -13.35 -0.06 47.73
N ALA A 135 -13.26 -0.63 46.52
CA ALA A 135 -14.44 -0.99 45.73
C ALA A 135 -14.37 -2.46 45.34
N THR A 136 -14.71 -3.31 46.29
CA THR A 136 -15.50 -4.54 46.11
C THR A 136 -16.47 -4.33 44.93
N SER A 137 -16.40 -5.04 43.81
CA SER A 137 -16.98 -6.36 43.64
C SER A 137 -16.92 -6.73 42.14
N ALA A 138 -16.38 -7.91 41.83
CA ALA A 138 -17.00 -8.71 40.79
C ALA A 138 -18.40 -9.10 41.29
N PRO A 139 -19.49 -8.82 40.56
CA PRO A 139 -20.73 -9.51 40.84
C PRO A 139 -20.73 -10.78 39.99
N GLY A 140 -20.55 -11.92 40.66
CA GLY A 140 -21.17 -13.18 40.21
C GLY A 140 -22.70 -13.05 40.31
N GLY A 141 -23.27 -12.11 39.55
CA GLY A 141 -24.71 -11.90 39.40
C GLY A 141 -25.22 -12.60 38.13
N PRO A 142 -26.52 -12.95 38.07
CA PRO A 142 -27.10 -13.50 36.85
C PRO A 142 -26.92 -12.50 35.70
N LEU A 143 -26.45 -12.97 34.53
CA LEU A 143 -26.37 -12.15 33.31
C LEU A 143 -27.71 -11.45 33.07
N SER A 144 -27.68 -10.17 32.68
CA SER A 144 -28.89 -9.51 32.22
C SER A 144 -29.44 -10.22 30.97
N LYS A 145 -30.75 -10.14 30.75
CA LYS A 145 -31.43 -10.80 29.62
C LYS A 145 -30.77 -10.50 28.27
N ASP A 146 -30.36 -9.26 28.04
CA ASP A 146 -29.69 -8.87 26.80
C ASP A 146 -28.26 -9.43 26.69
N GLN A 147 -27.51 -9.44 27.80
CA GLN A 147 -26.17 -10.03 27.83
C GLN A 147 -26.24 -11.56 27.58
N TRP A 148 -27.27 -12.23 28.10
CA TRP A 148 -27.51 -13.65 27.85
C TRP A 148 -27.79 -13.94 26.37
N LYS A 149 -28.67 -13.14 25.73
CA LYS A 149 -28.99 -13.29 24.30
C LYS A 149 -27.74 -13.17 23.43
N LEU A 150 -26.92 -12.14 23.68
CA LEU A 150 -25.69 -11.91 22.94
C LEU A 150 -24.71 -13.07 23.09
N GLN A 151 -24.53 -13.58 24.32
CA GLN A 151 -23.66 -14.71 24.58
C GLN A 151 -24.12 -15.98 23.83
N GLN A 152 -25.43 -16.22 23.80
CA GLN A 152 -25.99 -17.40 23.16
C GLN A 152 -25.94 -17.33 21.62
N ILE A 153 -26.20 -16.15 21.03
CA ILE A 153 -26.00 -15.91 19.59
C ILE A 153 -24.53 -16.13 19.21
N GLN A 154 -23.59 -15.67 20.04
CA GLN A 154 -22.16 -15.86 19.80
C GLN A 154 -21.77 -17.35 19.81
N GLN A 155 -22.33 -18.14 20.72
CA GLN A 155 -22.13 -19.59 20.74
C GLN A 155 -22.74 -20.26 19.50
N LEU A 156 -23.94 -19.83 19.09
CA LEU A 156 -24.59 -20.36 17.90
C LEU A 156 -23.73 -20.13 16.64
N ASN A 157 -23.19 -18.93 16.47
CA ASN A 157 -22.31 -18.60 15.34
C ASN A 157 -21.02 -19.45 15.33
N LYS A 158 -20.45 -19.73 16.51
CA LYS A 158 -19.26 -20.59 16.65
C LYS A 158 -19.54 -22.06 16.31
N SER A 159 -20.76 -22.54 16.53
CA SER A 159 -21.12 -23.95 16.29
C SER A 159 -21.35 -24.30 14.80
N ALA A 160 -21.27 -23.32 13.90
CA ALA A 160 -21.46 -23.48 12.44
C ALA A 160 -22.63 -24.42 12.04
N PRO A 161 -23.85 -24.22 12.57
CA PRO A 161 -24.98 -25.10 12.28
C PRO A 161 -25.48 -24.94 10.84
N SER A 162 -26.27 -25.90 10.36
CA SER A 162 -27.02 -25.73 9.12
C SER A 162 -27.98 -24.53 9.22
N TYR A 163 -28.31 -23.90 8.10
CA TYR A 163 -29.14 -22.69 8.08
C TYR A 163 -30.52 -22.89 8.73
N GLU A 164 -31.15 -24.04 8.49
CA GLU A 164 -32.46 -24.36 9.09
C GLU A 164 -32.38 -24.43 10.62
N GLU A 165 -31.33 -25.07 11.15
CA GLU A 165 -31.07 -25.18 12.59
C GLU A 165 -30.71 -23.81 13.19
N TYR A 166 -29.94 -23.00 12.46
CA TYR A 166 -29.60 -21.63 12.85
C TYR A 166 -30.86 -20.78 13.04
N GLN A 167 -31.78 -20.79 12.07
CA GLN A 167 -33.01 -20.00 12.13
C GLN A 167 -33.94 -20.43 13.27
N LYS A 168 -34.08 -21.75 13.50
CA LYS A 168 -34.88 -22.28 14.61
C LYS A 168 -34.32 -21.82 15.95
N ARG A 169 -33.00 -21.98 16.16
CA ARG A 169 -32.35 -21.57 17.41
C ARG A 169 -32.41 -20.05 17.60
N TYR A 170 -32.09 -19.26 16.57
CA TYR A 170 -32.14 -17.80 16.67
C TYR A 170 -33.51 -17.27 17.12
N ARG A 171 -34.61 -17.84 16.59
CA ARG A 171 -35.97 -17.46 17.00
C ARG A 171 -36.19 -17.69 18.49
N VAL A 172 -35.81 -18.86 19.01
CA VAL A 172 -35.97 -19.22 20.43
C VAL A 172 -35.16 -18.29 21.34
N ILE A 173 -33.94 -17.91 20.94
CA ILE A 173 -33.09 -16.98 21.72
C ILE A 173 -33.72 -15.58 21.79
N MET A 174 -34.34 -15.14 20.69
CA MET A 174 -34.95 -13.81 20.60
C MET A 174 -36.28 -13.70 21.37
N GLU A 175 -37.04 -14.79 21.45
CA GLU A 175 -38.33 -14.88 22.16
C GLU A 175 -38.18 -14.94 23.70
N GLN A 176 -37.04 -15.42 24.22
CA GLN A 176 -36.74 -15.45 25.66
C GLN A 176 -36.42 -14.07 26.24
#